data_AF-A0A1L0BN75-F1
#
_entry.id   AF-A0A1L0BN75-F1
#
_cell.length_a   1.000
_cell.length_b   1.000
_cell.length_c   1.000
_cell.angle_alpha   90.00
_cell.angle_beta   90.00
_cell.angle_gamma   90.00
#
_symmetry.space_group_name_H-M   'P 1'
#
loop_
_entity.id
_entity.type
_entity.pdbx_description
1 polymer ?
#
loop_
_entity_poly.entity_id
_entity_poly.type
_entity_poly.pdbx_seq_one_letter_code
_entity_poly.pdbx_strand_id
1 'polypeptide(L)'
;MLLARSRVPAVIKSSLVRNGFALRALSTSHVSFGALDIKTKVLEHEDDKNDTRFITHPLFPHERWSDEDCAAVEFVHRPPVTKLDKLAYQIMYFCRRTFDTVTGYKKPKTLEEKEHRFVGTRWEMTENKWLTRVIFLESVAGVPGMVAAFLRHLHLLRLLKRDKAWIETLLDEAYNERIHLLTFIKLGQPSWFTKTFIYLGQGVFCNMFFFLYLLSPRYCHRFVGYLEEEAVSTYTHLIHDLENHKLPAFDNVKVPMVAQQYYPELNEKSTFLDLIQRIRADESKHREVNHTLANLDQKNDRNPYAMKIEGVDQPQPEYGLKSKHKAGWEKKDLIL
;
A
#
# COMPACT_ATOMS: atom_id res chain seq x y z
N MET A 1 -23.68 -89.71 16.56
CA MET A 1 -25.02 -89.56 15.92
C MET A 1 -25.94 -88.93 16.97
N LEU A 2 -26.68 -87.88 16.61
CA LEU A 2 -27.85 -87.20 17.26
C LEU A 2 -28.15 -87.42 18.78
N LEU A 3 -28.62 -86.44 19.58
CA LEU A 3 -28.78 -84.97 19.48
C LEU A 3 -29.23 -84.36 20.85
N ALA A 4 -29.07 -83.04 21.02
CA ALA A 4 -29.94 -82.11 21.79
C ALA A 4 -30.05 -82.09 23.34
N ARG A 5 -29.82 -80.86 23.90
CA ARG A 5 -30.58 -80.16 25.00
C ARG A 5 -30.41 -80.66 26.46
N SER A 6 -30.48 -79.83 27.54
CA SER A 6 -30.73 -78.37 27.71
C SER A 6 -30.37 -77.79 29.11
N ARG A 7 -30.18 -76.44 29.19
CA ARG A 7 -30.33 -75.51 30.36
C ARG A 7 -29.27 -75.60 31.51
N VAL A 8 -28.45 -74.56 31.78
CA VAL A 8 -28.68 -73.23 32.43
C VAL A 8 -28.51 -73.30 33.97
N PRO A 9 -28.03 -72.27 34.71
CA PRO A 9 -27.58 -70.90 34.34
C PRO A 9 -26.04 -70.82 34.14
N ALA A 10 -25.27 -69.72 34.23
CA ALA A 10 -25.44 -68.28 34.59
C ALA A 10 -24.51 -67.41 33.67
N VAL A 11 -24.13 -66.13 33.84
CA VAL A 11 -24.10 -65.11 34.94
C VAL A 11 -24.41 -63.71 34.35
N ILE A 12 -24.82 -62.73 35.18
CA ILE A 12 -25.18 -61.35 34.77
C ILE A 12 -23.97 -60.40 34.73
N LYS A 13 -23.88 -59.58 33.67
CA LYS A 13 -23.39 -58.17 33.73
C LYS A 13 -24.03 -57.34 32.61
N SER A 14 -24.53 -56.15 32.96
CA SER A 14 -25.31 -55.29 32.06
C SER A 14 -24.44 -54.39 31.19
N SER A 15 -25.02 -53.91 30.09
CA SER A 15 -24.39 -53.00 29.14
C SER A 15 -24.41 -51.54 29.61
N LEU A 16 -23.40 -50.78 29.17
CA LEU A 16 -23.42 -49.30 29.19
C LEU A 16 -22.59 -48.79 28.01
N VAL A 17 -23.26 -48.53 26.89
CA VAL A 17 -22.62 -48.03 25.67
C VAL A 17 -22.30 -46.55 25.86
N ARG A 18 -21.02 -46.19 25.87
CA ARG A 18 -20.56 -44.79 25.80
C ARG A 18 -20.20 -44.44 24.36
N ASN A 19 -21.02 -43.60 23.73
CA ASN A 19 -20.68 -42.97 22.46
C ASN A 19 -19.47 -42.03 22.65
N GLY A 20 -18.34 -42.37 22.02
CA GLY A 20 -17.11 -41.59 22.09
C GLY A 20 -17.17 -40.32 21.24
N PHE A 21 -17.86 -39.28 21.71
CA PHE A 21 -17.67 -37.93 21.17
C PHE A 21 -16.27 -37.44 21.53
N ALA A 22 -15.35 -37.50 20.58
CA ALA A 22 -14.03 -36.90 20.71
C ALA A 22 -14.16 -35.37 20.66
N LEU A 23 -14.22 -34.72 21.84
CA LEU A 23 -14.06 -33.26 21.92
C LEU A 23 -12.66 -32.90 21.43
N ARG A 24 -12.58 -32.46 20.17
CA ARG A 24 -11.40 -31.80 19.62
C ARG A 24 -11.24 -30.48 20.37
N ALA A 25 -10.31 -30.44 21.33
CA ALA A 25 -10.08 -29.25 22.15
C ALA A 25 -9.68 -28.07 21.27
N LEU A 26 -10.62 -27.15 21.05
CA LEU A 26 -10.32 -25.86 20.43
C LEU A 26 -9.47 -25.07 21.42
N SER A 27 -8.17 -24.98 21.12
CA SER A 27 -7.26 -24.08 21.82
C SER A 27 -7.59 -22.64 21.41
N THR A 28 -8.64 -22.08 22.02
CA THR A 28 -8.95 -20.66 21.90
C THR A 28 -7.93 -19.87 22.70
N SER A 29 -6.84 -19.50 22.04
CA SER A 29 -5.87 -18.53 22.53
C SER A 29 -6.54 -17.16 22.66
N HIS A 30 -7.28 -16.96 23.75
CA HIS A 30 -7.87 -15.69 24.15
C HIS A 30 -6.77 -14.70 24.54
N VAL A 31 -6.08 -14.17 23.52
CA VAL A 31 -5.24 -12.99 23.63
C VAL A 31 -6.13 -11.84 24.07
N SER A 32 -5.96 -11.41 25.32
CA SER A 32 -6.66 -10.24 25.85
C SER A 32 -6.08 -8.98 25.23
N PHE A 33 -6.66 -8.54 24.13
CA PHE A 33 -6.33 -7.24 23.54
C PHE A 33 -6.91 -6.12 24.41
N GLY A 34 -6.05 -5.24 24.90
CA GLY A 34 -6.49 -3.98 25.49
C GLY A 34 -7.29 -3.18 24.46
N ALA A 35 -8.35 -2.50 24.91
CA ALA A 35 -9.29 -1.76 24.04
C ALA A 35 -8.68 -0.57 23.26
N LEU A 36 -7.37 -0.35 23.37
CA LEU A 36 -6.62 0.75 22.75
C LEU A 36 -5.32 0.27 22.08
N ASP A 37 -5.16 -1.04 21.81
CA ASP A 37 -3.98 -1.53 21.10
C ASP A 37 -4.00 -1.09 19.62
N ILE A 38 -2.93 -0.43 19.19
CA ILE A 38 -2.72 0.11 17.84
C ILE A 38 -2.07 -0.94 16.92
N LYS A 39 -1.41 -1.95 17.50
CA LYS A 39 -0.53 -2.86 16.74
C LYS A 39 -1.30 -3.75 15.76
N THR A 40 -0.84 -3.77 14.52
CA THR A 40 -1.13 -4.83 13.54
C THR A 40 -0.43 -6.12 13.97
N LYS A 41 -1.15 -7.24 13.99
CA LYS A 41 -0.57 -8.58 14.18
C LYS A 41 0.05 -9.04 12.85
N VAL A 42 1.34 -9.40 12.83
CA VAL A 42 1.97 -10.10 11.70
C VAL A 42 1.32 -11.48 11.54
N LEU A 43 1.09 -11.92 10.31
CA LEU A 43 0.52 -13.22 9.98
C LEU A 43 1.62 -14.18 9.51
N GLU A 44 1.68 -15.36 10.12
CA GLU A 44 2.67 -16.40 9.79
C GLU A 44 2.36 -17.10 8.46
N HIS A 45 1.09 -17.10 8.05
CA HIS A 45 0.56 -17.63 6.79
C HIS A 45 -0.49 -16.63 6.24
N GLU A 46 -0.77 -16.65 4.93
CA GLU A 46 -1.88 -15.86 4.37
C GLU A 46 -3.21 -16.20 5.08
N ASP A 47 -4.00 -15.16 5.39
CA ASP A 47 -5.31 -15.27 6.04
C ASP A 47 -6.28 -16.10 5.18
N ASP A 48 -6.73 -17.26 5.71
CA ASP A 48 -7.60 -18.29 5.09
C ASP A 48 -9.03 -17.80 4.75
N LYS A 49 -9.21 -16.48 4.66
CA LYS A 49 -10.28 -15.90 3.86
C LYS A 49 -10.07 -16.31 2.41
N ASN A 50 -11.04 -17.05 1.89
CA ASN A 50 -11.18 -17.45 0.50
C ASN A 50 -11.51 -16.24 -0.39
N ASP A 51 -10.52 -15.34 -0.49
CA ASP A 51 -10.47 -14.15 -1.33
C ASP A 51 -9.74 -14.44 -2.65
N THR A 52 -8.90 -15.48 -2.69
CA THR A 52 -8.13 -15.90 -3.87
C THR A 52 -9.03 -16.21 -5.07
N ARG A 53 -10.23 -16.77 -4.84
CA ARG A 53 -11.28 -16.97 -5.85
C ARG A 53 -11.89 -15.67 -6.42
N PHE A 54 -11.59 -14.52 -5.82
CA PHE A 54 -12.06 -13.20 -6.26
C PHE A 54 -10.94 -12.33 -6.83
N ILE A 55 -9.68 -12.81 -6.88
CA ILE A 55 -8.61 -12.11 -7.59
C ILE A 55 -8.87 -12.30 -9.09
N THR A 56 -9.00 -11.18 -9.80
CA THR A 56 -9.14 -11.13 -11.25
C THR A 56 -7.84 -10.64 -11.88
N HIS A 57 -7.67 -10.83 -13.20
CA HIS A 57 -6.60 -10.14 -13.92
C HIS A 57 -6.62 -8.62 -13.63
N PRO A 58 -5.44 -7.96 -13.53
CA PRO A 58 -5.38 -6.52 -13.35
C PRO A 58 -6.10 -5.75 -14.47
N LEU A 59 -6.90 -4.75 -14.09
CA LEU A 59 -7.57 -3.87 -15.05
C LEU A 59 -6.57 -2.90 -15.69
N PHE A 60 -5.63 -2.43 -14.87
CA PHE A 60 -4.43 -1.73 -15.30
C PHE A 60 -3.25 -2.69 -15.10
N PRO A 61 -2.63 -3.20 -16.17
CA PRO A 61 -1.47 -4.08 -16.06
C PRO A 61 -0.23 -3.27 -15.68
N HIS A 62 0.57 -3.80 -14.76
CA HIS A 62 1.79 -3.13 -14.30
C HIS A 62 2.90 -3.18 -15.37
N GLU A 63 3.72 -2.13 -15.45
CA GLU A 63 4.81 -1.98 -16.42
C GLU A 63 6.06 -2.74 -15.97
N ARG A 64 6.69 -3.51 -16.85
CA ARG A 64 7.76 -4.43 -16.45
C ARG A 64 9.05 -3.68 -16.12
N TRP A 65 9.53 -3.82 -14.88
CA TRP A 65 10.76 -3.18 -14.38
C TRP A 65 11.77 -4.22 -13.87
N SER A 66 13.05 -4.01 -14.17
CA SER A 66 14.12 -4.91 -13.71
C SER A 66 14.47 -4.66 -12.22
N ASP A 67 15.08 -5.66 -11.58
CA ASP A 67 15.50 -5.57 -10.19
C ASP A 67 16.49 -4.40 -9.98
N GLU A 68 17.40 -4.17 -10.93
CA GLU A 68 18.38 -3.08 -10.89
C GLU A 68 17.71 -1.70 -10.99
N ASP A 69 16.68 -1.56 -11.83
CA ASP A 69 15.93 -0.31 -11.95
C ASP A 69 15.13 -0.02 -10.67
N CYS A 70 14.46 -1.03 -10.11
CA CYS A 70 13.73 -0.93 -8.83
C CYS A 70 14.68 -0.63 -7.65
N ALA A 71 15.86 -1.23 -7.62
CA ALA A 71 16.90 -0.97 -6.62
C ALA A 71 17.46 0.46 -6.73
N ALA A 72 17.66 0.97 -7.96
CA ALA A 72 18.15 2.32 -8.27
C ALA A 72 17.11 3.46 -8.08
N VAL A 73 15.94 3.15 -7.50
CA VAL A 73 14.96 4.17 -7.08
C VAL A 73 15.45 4.91 -5.84
N GLU A 74 15.48 6.24 -5.93
CA GLU A 74 16.00 7.14 -4.91
C GLU A 74 14.93 8.10 -4.38
N PHE A 75 15.14 8.57 -3.15
CA PHE A 75 14.44 9.75 -2.65
C PHE A 75 14.94 11.01 -3.41
N VAL A 76 14.00 11.72 -4.02
CA VAL A 76 14.24 12.98 -4.75
C VAL A 76 13.21 13.98 -4.25
N HIS A 77 13.65 15.17 -3.84
CA HIS A 77 12.79 16.26 -3.37
C HIS A 77 12.63 17.34 -4.45
N ARG A 78 11.39 17.79 -4.69
CA ARG A 78 11.07 18.93 -5.56
C ARG A 78 10.91 20.23 -4.74
N PRO A 79 11.82 21.21 -4.88
CA PRO A 79 11.73 22.46 -4.13
C PRO A 79 10.40 23.21 -4.36
N PRO A 80 9.68 23.64 -3.30
CA PRO A 80 8.41 24.34 -3.45
C PRO A 80 8.61 25.78 -3.94
N VAL A 81 8.20 26.08 -5.18
CA VAL A 81 8.45 27.38 -5.83
C VAL A 81 7.34 28.40 -5.52
N THR A 82 6.10 28.10 -5.89
CA THR A 82 4.95 29.01 -5.76
C THR A 82 4.41 29.07 -4.32
N LYS A 83 3.52 30.02 -4.05
CA LYS A 83 2.82 30.12 -2.75
C LYS A 83 2.00 28.87 -2.43
N LEU A 84 1.39 28.24 -3.44
CA LEU A 84 0.61 27.00 -3.26
C LEU A 84 1.53 25.79 -3.07
N ASP A 85 2.67 25.70 -3.75
CA ASP A 85 3.63 24.62 -3.51
C ASP A 85 4.18 24.68 -2.07
N LYS A 86 4.50 25.89 -1.59
CA LYS A 86 4.99 26.12 -0.23
C LYS A 86 3.95 25.75 0.83
N LEU A 87 2.68 26.07 0.59
CA LEU A 87 1.58 25.62 1.44
C LEU A 87 1.42 24.10 1.42
N ALA A 88 1.41 23.47 0.24
CA ALA A 88 1.28 22.01 0.11
C ALA A 88 2.39 21.27 0.85
N TYR A 89 3.64 21.72 0.67
CA TYR A 89 4.81 21.18 1.38
C TYR A 89 4.70 21.38 2.91
N GLN A 90 4.31 22.57 3.37
CA GLN A 90 4.13 22.86 4.80
C GLN A 90 3.03 22.00 5.45
N ILE A 91 1.90 21.81 4.77
CA ILE A 91 0.81 20.95 5.24
C ILE A 91 1.24 19.48 5.24
N MET A 92 1.90 19.00 4.17
CA MET A 92 2.38 17.62 4.11
C MET A 92 3.44 17.33 5.20
N TYR A 93 4.40 18.24 5.40
CA TYR A 93 5.38 18.14 6.47
C TYR A 93 4.72 18.16 7.86
N PHE A 94 3.71 19.01 8.07
CA PHE A 94 2.93 19.03 9.32
C PHE A 94 2.20 17.70 9.56
N CYS A 95 1.53 17.16 8.55
CA CYS A 95 0.84 15.87 8.61
C CYS A 95 1.84 14.73 8.90
N ARG A 96 2.94 14.64 8.14
CA ARG A 96 4.02 13.67 8.33
C ARG A 96 4.56 13.70 9.76
N ARG A 97 4.98 14.87 10.25
CA ARG A 97 5.52 15.06 11.60
C ARG A 97 4.52 14.68 12.68
N THR A 98 3.24 14.98 12.49
CA THR A 98 2.17 14.66 13.44
C THR A 98 1.91 13.15 13.49
N PHE A 99 1.73 12.51 12.32
CA PHE A 99 1.53 11.07 12.19
C PHE A 99 2.72 10.27 12.75
N ASP A 100 3.95 10.67 12.44
CA ASP A 100 5.16 10.06 12.98
C ASP A 100 5.25 10.19 14.51
N THR A 101 4.90 11.36 15.06
CA THR A 101 4.88 11.59 16.52
C THR A 101 3.82 10.75 17.24
N VAL A 102 2.66 10.53 16.62
CA VAL A 102 1.56 9.70 17.16
C VAL A 102 1.91 8.22 17.07
N THR A 103 2.28 7.73 15.88
CA THR A 103 2.64 6.32 15.63
C THR A 103 3.96 5.88 16.27
N GLY A 104 4.78 6.83 16.73
CA GLY A 104 6.10 6.55 17.28
C GLY A 104 7.10 6.15 16.21
N TYR A 105 7.01 6.69 15.00
CA TYR A 105 8.01 6.52 13.96
C TYR A 105 9.09 7.61 14.08
N LYS A 106 10.36 7.23 13.94
CA LYS A 106 11.48 8.18 13.78
C LYS A 106 12.39 7.67 12.68
N LYS A 107 12.63 8.49 11.64
CA LYS A 107 13.63 8.19 10.62
C LYS A 107 15.04 8.44 11.21
N PRO A 108 15.97 7.47 11.14
CA PRO A 108 17.36 7.68 11.55
C PRO A 108 18.06 8.63 10.57
N LYS A 109 18.95 9.48 11.08
CA LYS A 109 19.69 10.50 10.34
C LYS A 109 21.19 10.25 10.30
N THR A 110 21.77 9.68 11.35
CA THR A 110 23.17 9.27 11.40
C THR A 110 23.33 7.77 11.11
N LEU A 111 24.56 7.32 10.87
CA LEU A 111 24.88 5.88 10.78
C LEU A 111 24.63 5.18 12.11
N GLU A 112 25.02 5.81 13.23
CA GLU A 112 24.73 5.33 14.59
C GLU A 112 23.22 5.10 14.82
N GLU A 113 22.37 6.08 14.45
CA GLU A 113 20.90 5.96 14.56
C GLU A 113 20.34 4.83 13.68
N LYS A 114 20.97 4.55 12.53
CA LYS A 114 20.62 3.42 11.64
C LYS A 114 21.03 2.06 12.22
N GLU A 115 22.16 1.98 12.91
CA GLU A 115 22.65 0.75 13.53
C GLU A 115 21.84 0.39 14.79
N HIS A 116 21.64 1.36 15.68
CA HIS A 116 20.97 1.12 16.97
C HIS A 116 19.44 1.19 16.91
N ARG A 117 18.86 1.66 15.78
CA ARG A 117 17.42 1.65 15.41
C ARG A 117 16.43 2.13 16.48
N PHE A 118 16.89 2.92 17.45
CA PHE A 118 16.16 3.31 18.66
C PHE A 118 15.59 2.14 19.48
N VAL A 119 16.24 0.97 19.45
CA VAL A 119 15.82 -0.25 20.17
C VAL A 119 15.58 0.01 21.65
N GLY A 120 14.53 -0.60 22.20
CA GLY A 120 14.08 -0.42 23.58
C GLY A 120 13.32 0.89 23.84
N THR A 121 13.11 1.73 22.82
CA THR A 121 12.37 3.00 22.94
C THR A 121 11.06 2.97 22.15
N ARG A 122 10.16 3.94 22.39
CA ARG A 122 8.92 4.11 21.61
C ARG A 122 9.14 4.27 20.10
N TRP A 123 10.37 4.63 19.68
CA TRP A 123 10.75 4.93 18.30
C TRP A 123 11.21 3.70 17.50
N GLU A 124 11.51 2.57 18.18
CA GLU A 124 11.92 1.31 17.55
C GLU A 124 10.89 0.83 16.53
N MET A 125 11.33 0.45 15.33
CA MET A 125 10.43 -0.04 14.28
C MET A 125 10.47 -1.57 14.18
N THR A 126 9.50 -2.23 14.84
CA THR A 126 9.24 -3.65 14.68
C THR A 126 8.32 -3.92 13.48
N GLU A 127 8.25 -5.17 13.04
CA GLU A 127 7.39 -5.67 11.97
C GLU A 127 5.92 -5.29 12.18
N ASN A 128 5.42 -5.43 13.41
CA ASN A 128 4.07 -4.97 13.78
C ASN A 128 3.88 -3.47 13.50
N LYS A 129 4.85 -2.62 13.87
CA LYS A 129 4.77 -1.17 13.63
C LYS A 129 4.94 -0.82 12.16
N TRP A 130 5.78 -1.54 11.42
CA TRP A 130 5.92 -1.38 9.97
C TRP A 130 4.60 -1.70 9.25
N LEU A 131 3.99 -2.87 9.50
CA LEU A 131 2.67 -3.21 8.92
C LEU A 131 1.57 -2.25 9.37
N THR A 132 1.57 -1.80 10.64
CA THR A 132 0.61 -0.79 11.11
C THR A 132 0.76 0.52 10.34
N ARG A 133 2.01 0.93 10.04
CA ARG A 133 2.29 2.17 9.31
C ARG A 133 1.80 2.09 7.87
N VAL A 134 2.23 1.08 7.10
CA VAL A 134 1.89 0.98 5.67
C VAL A 134 0.40 0.75 5.49
N ILE A 135 -0.22 -0.22 6.18
CA ILE A 135 -1.68 -0.47 6.04
C ILE A 135 -2.51 0.78 6.35
N PHE A 136 -2.07 1.64 7.28
CA PHE A 136 -2.73 2.92 7.51
C PHE A 136 -2.53 3.90 6.35
N LEU A 137 -1.30 4.07 5.85
CA LEU A 137 -0.99 5.01 4.76
C LEU A 137 -1.63 4.58 3.44
N GLU A 138 -1.49 3.33 3.00
CA GLU A 138 -2.10 2.82 1.76
C GLU A 138 -3.63 2.97 1.77
N SER A 139 -4.25 2.85 2.96
CA SER A 139 -5.71 3.05 3.11
C SER A 139 -6.16 4.50 2.86
N VAL A 140 -5.23 5.45 2.82
CA VAL A 140 -5.46 6.86 2.49
C VAL A 140 -4.90 7.20 1.10
N ALA A 141 -3.78 6.59 0.69
CA ALA A 141 -3.12 6.84 -0.59
C ALA A 141 -3.99 6.45 -1.81
N GLY A 142 -4.87 5.45 -1.70
CA GLY A 142 -5.84 5.13 -2.77
C GLY A 142 -6.99 6.14 -2.96
N VAL A 143 -7.06 7.21 -2.16
CA VAL A 143 -8.18 8.19 -2.20
C VAL A 143 -7.97 9.34 -3.20
N PRO A 144 -6.80 10.02 -3.28
CA PRO A 144 -6.57 11.16 -4.17
C PRO A 144 -6.87 10.89 -5.65
N GLY A 145 -6.27 9.86 -6.24
CA GLY A 145 -6.47 9.50 -7.65
C GLY A 145 -7.94 9.21 -7.96
N MET A 146 -8.62 8.44 -7.10
CA MET A 146 -10.04 8.11 -7.25
C MET A 146 -10.96 9.34 -7.21
N VAL A 147 -10.72 10.25 -6.26
CA VAL A 147 -11.48 11.51 -6.14
C VAL A 147 -11.21 12.46 -7.31
N ALA A 148 -9.94 12.56 -7.75
CA ALA A 148 -9.53 13.34 -8.90
C ALA A 148 -10.18 12.81 -10.19
N ALA A 149 -10.08 11.50 -10.44
CA ALA A 149 -10.71 10.81 -11.56
C ALA A 149 -12.23 11.02 -11.58
N PHE A 150 -12.92 10.83 -10.44
CA PHE A 150 -14.36 11.04 -10.32
C PHE A 150 -14.79 12.49 -10.65
N LEU A 151 -14.07 13.48 -10.11
CA LEU A 151 -14.36 14.89 -10.35
C LEU A 151 -14.09 15.31 -11.81
N ARG A 152 -13.05 14.77 -12.43
CA ARG A 152 -12.76 14.96 -13.87
C ARG A 152 -13.78 14.23 -14.75
N HIS A 153 -14.22 13.03 -14.37
CA HIS A 153 -15.28 12.29 -15.06
C HIS A 153 -16.60 13.07 -15.08
N LEU A 154 -17.06 13.57 -13.92
CA LEU A 154 -18.22 14.45 -13.86
C LEU A 154 -18.01 15.80 -14.57
N HIS A 155 -16.77 16.23 -14.83
CA HIS A 155 -16.47 17.43 -15.62
C HIS A 155 -16.58 17.18 -17.12
N LEU A 156 -16.06 16.05 -17.61
CA LEU A 156 -16.13 15.66 -19.02
C LEU A 156 -17.58 15.42 -19.45
N LEU A 157 -18.38 14.73 -18.62
CA LEU A 157 -19.78 14.43 -18.89
C LEU A 157 -20.63 15.70 -18.95
N ARG A 158 -20.58 16.54 -17.91
CA ARG A 158 -21.44 17.74 -17.83
C ARG A 158 -21.10 18.85 -18.84
N LEU A 159 -19.93 18.77 -19.48
CA LEU A 159 -19.52 19.69 -20.55
C LEU A 159 -19.48 19.04 -21.94
N LEU A 160 -19.76 17.74 -22.05
CA LEU A 160 -19.68 16.94 -23.29
C LEU A 160 -18.32 17.08 -24.00
N LYS A 161 -17.23 16.96 -23.24
CA LYS A 161 -15.84 17.16 -23.73
C LYS A 161 -14.97 15.92 -23.48
N ARG A 162 -13.87 15.81 -24.24
CA ARG A 162 -12.78 14.86 -23.91
C ARG A 162 -12.00 15.36 -22.70
N ASP A 163 -11.69 14.45 -21.78
CA ASP A 163 -10.86 14.71 -20.59
C ASP A 163 -9.36 14.89 -20.90
N LYS A 164 -8.90 14.45 -22.07
CA LYS A 164 -7.49 14.44 -22.52
C LYS A 164 -6.60 13.46 -21.74
N ALA A 165 -7.15 12.27 -21.47
CA ALA A 165 -6.48 11.08 -20.93
C ALA A 165 -5.87 11.24 -19.53
N TRP A 166 -6.47 12.06 -18.67
CA TRP A 166 -6.08 12.18 -17.26
C TRP A 166 -6.73 11.09 -16.39
N ILE A 167 -8.01 10.79 -16.63
CA ILE A 167 -8.80 9.91 -15.76
C ILE A 167 -8.24 8.49 -15.67
N GLU A 168 -7.71 7.94 -16.76
CA GLU A 168 -7.19 6.57 -16.78
C GLU A 168 -5.96 6.44 -15.87
N THR A 169 -4.96 7.33 -15.99
CA THR A 169 -3.80 7.39 -15.07
C THR A 169 -4.22 7.62 -13.60
N LEU A 170 -5.27 8.41 -13.34
CA LEU A 170 -5.73 8.68 -11.97
C LEU A 170 -6.54 7.52 -11.36
N LEU A 171 -7.14 6.66 -12.20
CA LEU A 171 -7.75 5.40 -11.78
C LEU A 171 -6.71 4.27 -11.63
N ASP A 172 -5.65 4.31 -12.43
CA ASP A 172 -4.49 3.41 -12.34
C ASP A 172 -3.69 3.64 -11.04
N GLU A 173 -3.33 4.89 -10.75
CA GLU A 173 -2.77 5.32 -9.46
C GLU A 173 -3.60 4.80 -8.29
N ALA A 174 -4.92 5.08 -8.27
CA ALA A 174 -5.81 4.60 -7.22
C ALA A 174 -6.09 3.08 -7.25
N TYR A 175 -5.75 2.38 -8.34
CA TYR A 175 -5.76 0.92 -8.42
C TYR A 175 -4.50 0.34 -7.78
N ASN A 176 -3.33 0.88 -8.12
CA ASN A 176 -2.01 0.50 -7.63
C ASN A 176 -1.91 0.63 -6.09
N GLU A 177 -2.25 1.80 -5.55
CA GLU A 177 -2.29 2.08 -4.10
C GLU A 177 -3.20 1.09 -3.33
N ARG A 178 -4.30 0.68 -3.98
CA ARG A 178 -5.20 -0.34 -3.44
C ARG A 178 -4.59 -1.74 -3.49
N ILE A 179 -3.74 -2.07 -4.48
CA ILE A 179 -2.97 -3.31 -4.48
C ILE A 179 -1.90 -3.29 -3.37
N HIS A 180 -1.24 -2.15 -3.08
CA HIS A 180 -0.37 -2.01 -1.91
C HIS A 180 -1.13 -2.40 -0.62
N LEU A 181 -2.30 -1.77 -0.39
CA LEU A 181 -3.16 -2.07 0.75
C LEU A 181 -3.57 -3.55 0.82
N LEU A 182 -4.08 -4.11 -0.29
CA LEU A 182 -4.55 -5.49 -0.37
C LEU A 182 -3.42 -6.50 -0.13
N THR A 183 -2.19 -6.16 -0.52
CA THR A 183 -0.99 -6.95 -0.25
C THR A 183 -0.65 -6.92 1.24
N PHE A 184 -0.56 -5.74 1.86
CA PHE A 184 -0.17 -5.66 3.27
C PHE A 184 -1.22 -6.26 4.23
N ILE A 185 -2.52 -6.21 3.92
CA ILE A 185 -3.54 -6.87 4.77
C ILE A 185 -3.53 -8.40 4.69
N LYS A 186 -2.84 -9.00 3.71
CA LYS A 186 -2.58 -10.46 3.68
C LYS A 186 -1.38 -10.85 4.56
N LEU A 187 -0.52 -9.89 4.91
CA LEU A 187 0.64 -10.06 5.79
C LEU A 187 0.39 -9.57 7.23
N GLY A 188 -0.59 -8.68 7.42
CA GLY A 188 -0.89 -8.06 8.69
C GLY A 188 -2.38 -7.91 8.94
N GLN A 189 -2.82 -8.29 10.14
CA GLN A 189 -4.18 -8.07 10.63
C GLN A 189 -4.21 -6.84 11.56
N PRO A 190 -4.74 -5.67 11.13
CA PRO A 190 -4.82 -4.50 11.98
C PRO A 190 -5.77 -4.70 13.16
N SER A 191 -5.48 -4.07 14.29
CA SER A 191 -6.40 -4.03 15.43
C SER A 191 -7.72 -3.35 15.07
N TRP A 192 -8.76 -3.58 15.89
CA TRP A 192 -10.05 -2.90 15.70
C TRP A 192 -9.91 -1.38 15.87
N PHE A 193 -9.07 -0.93 16.80
CA PHE A 193 -8.80 0.48 17.07
C PHE A 193 -8.17 1.16 15.85
N THR A 194 -7.16 0.56 15.25
CA THR A 194 -6.52 1.05 14.02
C THR A 194 -7.51 1.07 12.84
N LYS A 195 -8.40 0.07 12.72
CA LYS A 195 -9.50 0.08 11.73
C LYS A 195 -10.48 1.24 11.95
N THR A 196 -10.87 1.55 13.19
CA THR A 196 -11.70 2.73 13.50
C THR A 196 -11.01 4.02 13.07
N PHE A 197 -9.70 4.16 13.29
CA PHE A 197 -8.94 5.33 12.81
C PHE A 197 -8.82 5.39 11.28
N ILE A 198 -8.74 4.24 10.58
CA ILE A 198 -8.81 4.20 9.10
C ILE A 198 -10.16 4.71 8.61
N TYR A 199 -11.29 4.19 9.15
CA TYR A 199 -12.63 4.63 8.73
C TYR A 199 -12.86 6.13 8.97
N LEU A 200 -12.46 6.65 10.14
CA LEU A 200 -12.56 8.08 10.45
C LEU A 200 -11.61 8.92 9.58
N GLY A 201 -10.38 8.45 9.37
CA GLY A 201 -9.37 9.09 8.53
C GLY A 201 -9.82 9.23 7.08
N GLN A 202 -10.30 8.14 6.47
CA GLN A 202 -10.89 8.13 5.13
C GLN A 202 -12.11 9.08 5.05
N GLY A 203 -13.00 9.02 6.04
CA GLY A 203 -14.19 9.87 6.08
C GLY A 203 -13.88 11.38 6.07
N VAL A 204 -12.89 11.81 6.86
CA VAL A 204 -12.43 13.21 6.88
C VAL A 204 -11.63 13.55 5.63
N PHE A 205 -10.63 12.74 5.28
CA PHE A 205 -9.68 13.02 4.19
C PHE A 205 -10.35 13.03 2.82
N CYS A 206 -11.23 12.07 2.52
CA CYS A 206 -11.93 12.01 1.23
C CYS A 206 -12.78 13.26 0.99
N ASN A 207 -13.58 13.68 1.97
CA ASN A 207 -14.38 14.90 1.88
C ASN A 207 -13.50 16.16 1.77
N MET A 208 -12.45 16.26 2.59
CA MET A 208 -11.51 17.39 2.53
C MET A 208 -10.82 17.48 1.15
N PHE A 209 -10.30 16.37 0.63
CA PHE A 209 -9.62 16.31 -0.66
C PHE A 209 -10.58 16.60 -1.82
N PHE A 210 -11.82 16.11 -1.77
CA PHE A 210 -12.88 16.43 -2.74
C PHE A 210 -13.13 17.94 -2.85
N PHE A 211 -13.32 18.64 -1.72
CA PHE A 211 -13.50 20.09 -1.74
C PHE A 211 -12.23 20.84 -2.16
N LEU A 212 -11.04 20.39 -1.74
CA LEU A 212 -9.76 20.98 -2.18
C LEU A 212 -9.53 20.81 -3.70
N TYR A 213 -9.89 19.66 -4.27
CA TYR A 213 -9.74 19.39 -5.71
C TYR A 213 -10.73 20.22 -6.54
N LEU A 214 -11.95 20.46 -6.04
CA LEU A 214 -12.88 21.42 -6.66
C LEU A 214 -12.34 22.86 -6.68
N LEU A 215 -11.54 23.25 -5.68
CA LEU A 215 -10.96 24.59 -5.57
C LEU A 215 -9.65 24.75 -6.34
N SER A 216 -8.75 23.76 -6.28
CA SER A 216 -7.42 23.80 -6.90
C SER A 216 -6.84 22.39 -7.11
N PRO A 217 -7.09 21.75 -8.27
CA PRO A 217 -6.48 20.47 -8.61
C PRO A 217 -4.95 20.51 -8.61
N ARG A 218 -4.34 21.65 -8.99
CA ARG A 218 -2.89 21.85 -8.96
C ARG A 218 -2.31 21.76 -7.54
N TYR A 219 -3.02 22.29 -6.54
CA TYR A 219 -2.62 22.15 -5.14
C TYR A 219 -2.71 20.69 -4.70
N CYS A 220 -3.80 20.00 -5.05
CA CYS A 220 -3.98 18.59 -4.74
C CYS A 220 -2.88 17.70 -5.35
N HIS A 221 -2.60 17.81 -6.66
CA HIS A 221 -1.51 17.08 -7.29
C HIS A 221 -0.14 17.44 -6.69
N ARG A 222 0.11 18.70 -6.29
CA ARG A 222 1.37 19.02 -5.59
C ARG A 222 1.45 18.39 -4.20
N PHE A 223 0.35 18.35 -3.46
CA PHE A 223 0.26 17.72 -2.15
C PHE A 223 0.51 16.21 -2.23
N VAL A 224 -0.12 15.51 -3.18
CA VAL A 224 0.11 14.09 -3.49
C VAL A 224 1.58 13.85 -3.85
N GLY A 225 2.16 14.64 -4.77
CA GLY A 225 3.59 14.51 -5.08
C GLY A 225 4.53 14.68 -3.87
N TYR A 226 4.15 15.44 -2.83
CA TYR A 226 4.90 15.52 -1.56
C TYR A 226 4.57 14.39 -0.57
N LEU A 227 3.40 13.76 -0.68
CA LEU A 227 3.07 12.53 0.05
C LEU A 227 3.97 11.39 -0.46
N GLU A 228 4.16 11.31 -1.77
CA GLU A 228 4.89 10.22 -2.45
C GLU A 228 6.42 10.38 -2.32
N GLU A 229 6.92 11.62 -2.20
CA GLU A 229 8.26 11.87 -1.65
C GLU A 229 8.44 11.23 -0.26
N GLU A 230 7.46 11.39 0.61
CA GLU A 230 7.46 10.85 1.97
C GLU A 230 7.18 9.33 2.02
N ALA A 231 6.51 8.77 1.01
CA ALA A 231 6.34 7.33 0.80
C ALA A 231 7.67 6.68 0.36
N VAL A 232 8.33 7.16 -0.70
CA VAL A 232 9.68 6.72 -1.11
C VAL A 232 10.68 6.86 0.06
N SER A 233 10.60 7.96 0.81
CA SER A 233 11.39 8.22 2.02
C SER A 233 11.17 7.19 3.13
N THR A 234 9.97 6.59 3.21
CA THR A 234 9.57 5.57 4.18
C THR A 234 9.99 4.17 3.72
N TYR A 235 9.68 3.79 2.48
CA TYR A 235 10.06 2.47 1.96
C TYR A 235 11.58 2.30 1.81
N THR A 236 12.33 3.36 1.52
CA THR A 236 13.81 3.31 1.56
C THR A 236 14.35 3.01 2.97
N HIS A 237 13.63 3.37 4.04
CA HIS A 237 14.00 3.00 5.41
C HIS A 237 13.59 1.56 5.75
N LEU A 238 12.46 1.07 5.24
CA LEU A 238 12.07 -0.34 5.37
C LEU A 238 13.03 -1.27 4.60
N ILE A 239 13.43 -0.91 3.38
CA ILE A 239 14.44 -1.64 2.60
C ILE A 239 15.74 -1.77 3.38
N HIS A 240 16.24 -0.67 3.94
CA HIS A 240 17.45 -0.68 4.76
C HIS A 240 17.33 -1.61 6.00
N ASP A 241 16.16 -1.67 6.65
CA ASP A 241 15.92 -2.60 7.75
C ASP A 241 15.89 -4.07 7.28
N LEU A 242 15.38 -4.35 6.08
CA LEU A 242 15.32 -5.68 5.48
C LEU A 242 16.70 -6.17 5.00
N GLU A 243 17.44 -5.35 4.25
CA GLU A 243 18.80 -5.62 3.77
C GLU A 243 19.79 -5.95 4.90
N ASN A 244 19.52 -5.44 6.10
CA ASN A 244 20.34 -5.65 7.29
C ASN A 244 19.77 -6.72 8.25
N HIS A 245 18.77 -7.51 7.81
CA HIS A 245 18.07 -8.54 8.59
C HIS A 245 17.62 -8.08 9.99
N LYS A 246 17.04 -6.87 10.07
CA LYS A 246 16.60 -6.24 11.33
C LYS A 246 15.11 -6.50 11.64
N LEU A 247 14.45 -7.31 10.82
CA LEU A 247 13.02 -7.61 10.83
C LEU A 247 12.80 -9.12 10.55
N PRO A 248 13.26 -10.02 11.45
CA PRO A 248 13.32 -11.46 11.19
C PRO A 248 11.98 -12.15 10.91
N ALA A 249 10.85 -11.56 11.33
CA ALA A 249 9.54 -12.09 10.96
C ALA A 249 9.19 -11.85 9.47
N PHE A 250 9.93 -11.01 8.75
CA PHE A 250 9.78 -10.80 7.30
C PHE A 250 10.74 -11.62 6.43
N ASP A 251 11.87 -12.11 6.96
CA ASP A 251 12.86 -12.91 6.20
C ASP A 251 12.25 -14.18 5.56
N ASN A 252 11.17 -14.70 6.15
CA ASN A 252 10.49 -15.94 5.72
C ASN A 252 9.07 -15.69 5.18
N VAL A 253 8.69 -14.43 4.95
CA VAL A 253 7.36 -14.08 4.41
C VAL A 253 7.30 -14.41 2.92
N LYS A 254 6.29 -15.19 2.53
CA LYS A 254 5.89 -15.37 1.13
C LYS A 254 5.20 -14.12 0.62
N VAL A 255 5.59 -13.64 -0.57
CA VAL A 255 4.89 -12.56 -1.26
C VAL A 255 3.43 -12.97 -1.53
N PRO A 256 2.42 -12.18 -1.10
CA PRO A 256 1.00 -12.53 -1.27
C PRO A 256 0.60 -12.76 -2.72
N MET A 257 -0.39 -13.65 -2.94
CA MET A 257 -0.83 -14.00 -4.31
C MET A 257 -1.33 -12.78 -5.11
N VAL A 258 -1.96 -11.81 -4.44
CA VAL A 258 -2.42 -10.56 -5.06
C VAL A 258 -1.28 -9.72 -5.63
N ALA A 259 -0.09 -9.73 -5.02
CA ALA A 259 1.08 -9.02 -5.52
C ALA A 259 1.75 -9.79 -6.68
N GLN A 260 1.85 -11.12 -6.59
CA GLN A 260 2.39 -11.96 -7.68
C GLN A 260 1.53 -11.91 -8.96
N GLN A 261 0.22 -11.63 -8.84
CA GLN A 261 -0.66 -11.46 -10.01
C GLN A 261 -0.71 -10.02 -10.54
N TYR A 262 -0.14 -9.05 -9.82
CA TYR A 262 -0.07 -7.65 -10.25
C TYR A 262 1.30 -7.29 -10.84
N TYR A 263 2.38 -7.57 -10.11
CA TYR A 263 3.76 -7.31 -10.53
C TYR A 263 4.31 -8.47 -11.38
N PRO A 264 4.60 -8.29 -12.67
CA PRO A 264 4.90 -9.38 -13.57
C PRO A 264 6.29 -10.02 -13.37
N GLU A 265 7.12 -9.54 -12.44
CA GLU A 265 8.38 -10.19 -12.03
C GLU A 265 8.22 -11.05 -10.76
N LEU A 266 7.25 -10.73 -9.91
CA LEU A 266 7.12 -11.37 -8.60
C LEU A 266 6.52 -12.78 -8.73
N ASN A 267 7.08 -13.72 -7.98
CA ASN A 267 6.72 -15.14 -8.03
C ASN A 267 6.93 -15.80 -6.66
N GLU A 268 6.63 -17.10 -6.53
CA GLU A 268 6.71 -17.83 -5.25
C GLU A 268 8.09 -17.83 -4.58
N LYS A 269 9.16 -17.49 -5.32
CA LYS A 269 10.53 -17.39 -4.80
C LYS A 269 10.96 -15.95 -4.47
N SER A 270 10.16 -14.95 -4.84
CA SER A 270 10.42 -13.56 -4.50
C SER A 270 10.33 -13.34 -3.00
N THR A 271 11.20 -12.49 -2.49
CA THR A 271 11.30 -12.10 -1.09
C THR A 271 10.39 -10.92 -0.78
N PHE A 272 10.16 -10.65 0.52
CA PHE A 272 9.52 -9.42 0.94
C PHE A 272 10.33 -8.15 0.57
N LEU A 273 11.66 -8.25 0.45
CA LEU A 273 12.50 -7.15 -0.03
C LEU A 273 12.18 -6.79 -1.48
N ASP A 274 12.05 -7.78 -2.37
CA ASP A 274 11.73 -7.55 -3.80
C ASP A 274 10.38 -6.86 -3.98
N LEU A 275 9.39 -7.25 -3.18
CA LEU A 275 8.07 -6.62 -3.12
C LEU A 275 8.16 -5.15 -2.68
N ILE A 276 8.88 -4.84 -1.59
CA ILE A 276 9.01 -3.46 -1.12
C ILE A 276 9.80 -2.59 -2.12
N GLN A 277 10.75 -3.17 -2.88
CA GLN A 277 11.41 -2.45 -3.97
C GLN A 277 10.44 -2.07 -5.11
N ARG A 278 9.48 -2.95 -5.46
CA ARG A 278 8.42 -2.64 -6.45
C ARG A 278 7.50 -1.53 -5.97
N ILE A 279 6.96 -1.67 -4.75
CA ILE A 279 6.08 -0.65 -4.14
C ILE A 279 6.80 0.71 -4.09
N ARG A 280 8.06 0.77 -3.61
CA ARG A 280 8.88 2.01 -3.64
C ARG A 280 9.03 2.59 -5.04
N ALA A 281 9.12 1.75 -6.07
CA ALA A 281 9.23 2.19 -7.45
C ALA A 281 7.93 2.83 -7.96
N ASP A 282 6.77 2.26 -7.62
CA ASP A 282 5.45 2.86 -7.86
C ASP A 282 5.33 4.23 -7.19
N GLU A 283 5.66 4.35 -5.88
CA GLU A 283 5.70 5.65 -5.18
C GLU A 283 6.54 6.69 -5.93
N SER A 284 7.69 6.25 -6.45
CA SER A 284 8.61 7.13 -7.18
C SER A 284 8.05 7.60 -8.53
N LYS A 285 7.13 6.80 -9.10
CA LYS A 285 6.37 7.12 -10.30
C LYS A 285 5.18 8.01 -9.99
N HIS A 286 4.40 7.72 -8.95
CA HIS A 286 3.30 8.57 -8.48
C HIS A 286 3.80 9.97 -8.11
N ARG A 287 4.98 10.08 -7.47
CA ARG A 287 5.72 11.34 -7.27
C ARG A 287 5.98 12.09 -8.58
N GLU A 288 6.57 11.42 -9.58
CA GLU A 288 6.90 12.04 -10.89
C GLU A 288 5.63 12.49 -11.62
N VAL A 289 4.60 11.64 -11.64
CA VAL A 289 3.31 11.91 -12.27
C VAL A 289 2.64 13.11 -11.60
N ASN A 290 2.39 13.08 -10.30
CA ASN A 290 1.68 14.16 -9.61
C ASN A 290 2.44 15.49 -9.61
N HIS A 291 3.77 15.48 -9.50
CA HIS A 291 4.54 16.72 -9.64
C HIS A 291 4.49 17.32 -11.05
N THR A 292 4.44 16.49 -12.09
CA THR A 292 4.17 16.93 -13.48
C THR A 292 2.73 17.45 -13.61
N LEU A 293 1.71 16.71 -13.16
CA LEU A 293 0.30 17.07 -13.30
C LEU A 293 -0.02 18.40 -12.59
N ALA A 294 0.62 18.71 -11.45
CA ALA A 294 0.51 20.00 -10.78
C ALA A 294 1.01 21.19 -11.63
N ASN A 295 2.01 20.96 -12.50
CA ASN A 295 2.55 21.99 -13.39
C ASN A 295 1.62 22.30 -14.58
N LEU A 296 0.68 21.42 -14.91
CA LEU A 296 -0.21 21.54 -16.09
C LEU A 296 -1.46 22.41 -15.85
N ASP A 297 -1.91 23.07 -16.92
CA ASP A 297 -3.24 23.67 -17.00
C ASP A 297 -4.29 22.56 -17.11
N GLN A 298 -4.99 22.36 -16.00
CA GLN A 298 -6.00 21.33 -15.76
C GLN A 298 -7.16 21.30 -16.77
N LYS A 299 -7.39 22.42 -17.50
CA LYS A 299 -8.44 22.55 -18.53
C LYS A 299 -7.87 22.36 -19.93
N ASN A 300 -6.69 22.91 -20.18
CA ASN A 300 -6.16 23.08 -21.53
C ASN A 300 -5.16 22.00 -21.95
N ASP A 301 -4.37 21.46 -21.02
CA ASP A 301 -3.30 20.51 -21.34
C ASP A 301 -3.80 19.06 -21.35
N ARG A 302 -3.19 18.22 -22.19
CA ARG A 302 -3.32 16.76 -22.11
C ARG A 302 -2.52 16.18 -20.94
N ASN A 303 -2.84 14.96 -20.54
CA ASN A 303 -1.92 14.15 -19.76
C ASN A 303 -0.76 13.69 -20.69
N PRO A 304 0.52 14.00 -20.37
CA PRO A 304 1.64 13.62 -21.22
C PRO A 304 2.04 12.14 -21.08
N TYR A 305 1.71 11.47 -19.98
CA TYR A 305 2.07 10.05 -19.75
C TYR A 305 1.20 9.07 -20.53
N ALA A 306 -0.09 9.39 -20.73
CA ALA A 306 -1.06 8.49 -21.35
C ALA A 306 -0.96 8.39 -22.89
N MET A 307 -0.07 9.17 -23.53
CA MET A 307 0.16 9.11 -24.98
C MET A 307 1.52 9.74 -25.33
N LYS A 308 2.36 9.02 -26.06
CA LYS A 308 3.53 9.62 -26.74
C LYS A 308 3.09 10.25 -28.06
N ILE A 309 3.62 11.42 -28.37
CA ILE A 309 3.42 12.09 -29.67
C ILE A 309 4.49 11.59 -30.64
N GLU A 310 4.05 11.06 -31.78
CA GLU A 310 4.93 10.59 -32.85
C GLU A 310 5.57 11.74 -33.63
N GLY A 311 6.73 11.50 -34.25
CA GLY A 311 7.39 12.47 -35.12
C GLY A 311 8.12 13.62 -34.42
N VAL A 312 8.45 13.50 -33.13
CA VAL A 312 9.21 14.51 -32.38
C VAL A 312 10.34 13.87 -31.55
N ASP A 313 11.58 14.25 -31.82
CA ASP A 313 12.80 13.70 -31.20
C ASP A 313 13.06 14.19 -29.75
N GLN A 314 12.20 15.04 -29.21
CA GLN A 314 12.34 15.57 -27.85
C GLN A 314 11.94 14.50 -26.83
N PRO A 315 12.62 14.40 -25.67
CA PRO A 315 12.21 13.51 -24.59
C PRO A 315 10.76 13.77 -24.16
N GLN A 316 10.01 12.69 -23.96
CA GLN A 316 8.62 12.74 -23.48
C GLN A 316 8.48 11.86 -22.22
N PRO A 317 7.52 12.14 -21.34
CA PRO A 317 7.26 11.29 -20.19
C PRO A 317 6.82 9.87 -20.58
N GLU A 318 7.15 8.91 -19.73
CA GLU A 318 6.84 7.48 -19.89
C GLU A 318 6.75 6.80 -18.52
N TYR A 319 6.22 5.57 -18.46
CA TYR A 319 6.03 4.83 -17.21
C TYR A 319 7.31 4.13 -16.68
N GLY A 320 8.41 4.15 -17.42
CA GLY A 320 9.70 3.62 -16.96
C GLY A 320 10.34 4.42 -15.81
N LEU A 321 11.21 3.76 -15.03
CA LEU A 321 11.94 4.34 -13.89
C LEU A 321 13.19 5.15 -14.30
N LYS A 322 13.66 4.99 -15.54
CA LYS A 322 14.87 5.65 -16.08
C LYS A 322 14.69 7.13 -16.46
N SER A 323 13.57 7.75 -16.09
CA SER A 323 13.30 9.18 -16.35
C SER A 323 14.38 10.09 -15.75
N LYS A 324 14.87 11.04 -16.56
CA LYS A 324 15.78 12.10 -16.08
C LYS A 324 15.07 13.14 -15.18
N HIS A 325 13.74 13.19 -15.24
CA HIS A 325 12.91 14.17 -14.54
C HIS A 325 12.25 13.56 -13.28
N LYS A 326 12.99 12.74 -12.50
CA LYS A 326 12.50 12.04 -11.27
C LYS A 326 11.71 12.91 -10.26
N ALA A 327 11.82 14.23 -10.33
CA ALA A 327 11.12 15.24 -9.52
C ALA A 327 9.88 15.88 -10.22
N GLY A 328 9.35 15.24 -11.27
CA GLY A 328 8.34 15.79 -12.17
C GLY A 328 8.90 16.76 -13.21
N TRP A 329 8.23 16.82 -14.36
CA TRP A 329 8.59 17.62 -15.53
C TRP A 329 8.03 19.05 -15.41
N GLU A 330 8.78 20.06 -15.85
CA GLU A 330 8.25 21.42 -15.98
C GLU A 330 7.34 21.51 -17.22
N LYS A 331 6.28 22.33 -17.17
CA LYS A 331 5.37 22.51 -18.33
C LYS A 331 6.11 22.97 -19.61
N LYS A 332 7.20 23.74 -19.47
CA LYS A 332 8.05 24.20 -20.58
C LYS A 332 8.85 23.09 -21.27
N ASP A 333 9.00 21.93 -20.63
CA ASP A 333 9.80 20.80 -21.09
C ASP A 333 8.89 19.67 -21.64
N LEU A 334 7.63 19.97 -21.98
CA LEU A 334 6.59 19.02 -22.37
C LEU A 334 5.90 19.43 -23.68
N ILE A 335 5.53 18.43 -24.48
CA ILE A 335 4.69 18.57 -25.67
C ILE A 335 3.23 18.19 -25.31
N LEU A 336 2.30 19.14 -25.41
CA LEU A 336 0.98 19.12 -24.74
C LEU A 336 -0.19 19.41 -25.69
#